data_AF-A0A7C2SVT5-F1
#
_entry.id   AF-A0A7C2SVT5-F1
#
_cell.length_a   1.000
_cell.length_b   1.000
_cell.length_c   1.000
_cell.angle_alpha   90.00
_cell.angle_beta   90.00
_cell.angle_gamma   90.00
#
_symmetry.space_group_name_H-M   'P 1'
#
loop_
_entity.id
_entity.type
_entity.pdbx_description
1 polymer ?
#
loop_
_entity_poly.entity_id
_entity_poly.type
_entity_poly.pdbx_seq_one_letter_code
_entity_poly.pdbx_strand_id
1 'polypeptide(L)'
;MESRADYLAEELQTTVTDWESLEGATDRETFASSWLAIQCASIRGCVQAILILVDSTTQRFLPVASWPEGGAEGERLADVLEQTLAEGEGMLVELARADGASRYGLAYPIMVDDECLGAVAVEVATATEGLLRRAMESLKWGT
;
A
#
# COMPACT_ATOMS: atom_id res chain seq x y z
N MET A 1 24.99 -4.59 -15.74
CA MET A 1 24.11 -5.77 -15.91
C MET A 1 24.20 -6.52 -14.58
N GLU A 2 23.56 -5.94 -13.57
CA GLU A 2 23.53 -6.50 -12.22
C GLU A 2 22.89 -7.89 -12.26
N SER A 3 23.45 -8.83 -11.49
CA SER A 3 23.01 -10.22 -11.51
C SER A 3 21.66 -10.34 -10.83
N ARG A 4 20.82 -11.29 -11.27
CA ARG A 4 19.54 -11.61 -10.60
C ARG A 4 19.73 -11.95 -9.10
N ALA A 5 20.92 -12.41 -8.72
CA ALA A 5 21.28 -12.66 -7.32
C ALA A 5 21.47 -11.36 -6.51
N ASP A 6 21.99 -10.31 -7.13
CA ASP A 6 22.24 -9.02 -6.46
C ASP A 6 20.90 -8.32 -6.16
N TYR A 7 19.96 -8.31 -7.10
CA TYR A 7 18.61 -7.75 -6.88
C TYR A 7 17.84 -8.46 -5.75
N LEU A 8 17.91 -9.79 -5.69
CA LEU A 8 17.24 -10.55 -4.63
C LEU A 8 17.90 -10.32 -3.26
N ALA A 9 19.23 -10.13 -3.22
CA ALA A 9 19.91 -9.79 -1.98
C ALA A 9 19.52 -8.41 -1.48
N GLU A 10 19.40 -7.43 -2.38
CA GLU A 10 18.99 -6.06 -2.05
C GLU A 10 17.52 -6.00 -1.61
N GLU A 11 16.59 -6.65 -2.33
CA GLU A 11 15.18 -6.76 -1.91
C GLU A 11 15.04 -7.42 -0.54
N LEU A 12 15.77 -8.52 -0.28
CA LEU A 12 15.74 -9.19 1.02
C LEU A 12 16.36 -8.31 2.11
N GLN A 13 17.43 -7.57 1.82
CA GLN A 13 18.08 -6.70 2.79
C GLN A 13 17.19 -5.50 3.16
N THR A 14 16.48 -4.92 2.19
CA THR A 14 15.46 -3.88 2.42
C THR A 14 14.32 -4.39 3.29
N THR A 15 13.75 -5.57 2.98
CA THR A 15 12.65 -6.12 3.80
C THR A 15 13.06 -6.45 5.24
N VAL A 16 14.29 -6.92 5.46
CA VAL A 16 14.83 -7.14 6.82
C VAL A 16 14.98 -5.81 7.56
N THR A 17 15.46 -4.76 6.90
CA THR A 17 15.58 -3.42 7.49
C THR A 17 14.20 -2.80 7.81
N ASP A 18 13.20 -3.01 6.97
CA ASP A 18 11.84 -2.53 7.25
C ASP A 18 11.22 -3.25 8.45
N TRP A 19 11.47 -4.55 8.59
CA TRP A 19 11.00 -5.33 9.74
C TRP A 19 11.68 -4.92 11.06
N GLU A 20 13.00 -4.72 11.04
CA GLU A 20 13.74 -4.19 12.20
C GLU A 20 13.25 -2.79 12.58
N SER A 21 12.97 -1.96 11.58
CA SER A 21 12.44 -0.60 11.78
C SER A 21 11.03 -0.62 12.36
N LEU A 22 10.17 -1.54 11.90
CA LEU A 22 8.83 -1.75 12.45
C LEU A 22 8.89 -2.21 13.92
N GLU A 23 9.74 -3.19 14.25
CA GLU A 23 9.92 -3.69 15.61
C GLU A 23 10.49 -2.64 16.57
N GLY A 24 11.39 -1.78 16.07
CA GLY A 24 12.01 -0.70 16.83
C GLY A 24 11.21 0.61 16.86
N ALA A 25 10.10 0.71 16.13
CA ALA A 25 9.35 1.96 15.99
C ALA A 25 8.81 2.45 17.34
N THR A 26 9.12 3.69 17.71
CA THR A 26 8.62 4.35 18.93
C THR A 26 7.63 5.47 18.64
N ASP A 27 7.45 5.79 17.37
CA ASP A 27 6.55 6.80 16.85
C ASP A 27 5.68 6.24 15.72
N ARG A 28 4.54 6.91 15.49
CA ARG A 28 3.51 6.45 14.56
C ARG A 28 3.94 6.57 13.09
N GLU A 29 4.81 7.53 12.78
CA GLU A 29 5.24 7.79 11.41
C GLU A 29 6.17 6.68 10.92
N THR A 30 7.19 6.36 11.71
CA THR A 30 8.11 5.23 11.45
C THR A 30 7.34 3.91 11.38
N PHE A 31 6.41 3.66 12.30
CA PHE A 31 5.59 2.45 12.26
C PHE A 31 4.78 2.36 10.96
N ALA A 32 4.10 3.44 10.58
CA ALA A 32 3.24 3.48 9.40
C ALA A 32 4.03 3.30 8.09
N SER A 33 5.18 3.96 7.96
CA SER A 33 6.02 3.85 6.75
C SER A 33 6.67 2.47 6.63
N SER A 34 7.21 1.92 7.71
CA SER A 34 7.78 0.56 7.72
C SER A 34 6.73 -0.50 7.45
N TRP A 35 5.55 -0.42 8.08
CA TRP A 35 4.45 -1.35 7.81
C TRP A 35 4.04 -1.29 6.33
N LEU A 36 3.87 -0.08 5.78
CA LEU A 36 3.46 0.10 4.38
C LEU A 36 4.52 -0.46 3.41
N ALA A 37 5.81 -0.27 3.70
CA ALA A 37 6.89 -0.82 2.89
C ALA A 37 6.87 -2.37 2.88
N ILE A 38 6.67 -3.00 4.04
CA ILE A 38 6.52 -4.45 4.16
C ILE A 38 5.33 -4.96 3.34
N GLN A 39 4.19 -4.25 3.39
CA GLN A 39 3.02 -4.59 2.58
C GLN A 39 3.33 -4.52 1.08
N CYS A 40 3.97 -3.45 0.64
CA CYS A 40 4.35 -3.24 -0.76
C CYS A 40 5.31 -4.34 -1.26
N ALA A 41 6.28 -4.75 -0.44
CA ALA A 41 7.22 -5.80 -0.79
C ALA A 41 6.55 -7.17 -1.03
N SER A 42 5.41 -7.43 -0.39
CA SER A 42 4.62 -8.65 -0.60
C SER A 42 3.79 -8.63 -1.90
N ILE A 43 3.58 -7.45 -2.50
CA ILE A 43 2.70 -7.24 -3.65
C ILE A 43 3.53 -7.13 -4.94
N ARG A 44 3.48 -8.19 -5.74
CA ARG A 44 4.12 -8.23 -7.07
C ARG A 44 3.54 -7.16 -7.98
N GLY A 45 4.43 -6.31 -8.51
CA GLY A 45 4.05 -5.22 -9.40
C GLY A 45 3.53 -3.98 -8.68
N CYS A 46 3.69 -3.89 -7.35
CA CYS A 46 3.46 -2.65 -6.60
C CYS A 46 4.29 -1.51 -7.20
N VAL A 47 3.63 -0.38 -7.43
CA VAL A 47 4.19 0.81 -8.08
C VAL A 47 4.33 1.92 -7.05
N GLN A 48 3.25 2.12 -6.30
CA GLN A 48 3.13 3.07 -5.23
C GLN A 48 2.00 2.63 -4.30
N ALA A 49 2.02 3.14 -3.09
CA ALA A 49 0.98 2.92 -2.10
C ALA A 49 0.83 4.12 -1.18
N ILE A 50 -0.34 4.22 -0.56
CA ILE A 50 -0.65 5.24 0.43
C ILE A 50 -1.45 4.61 1.57
N LEU A 51 -1.08 4.97 2.79
CA LEU A 51 -1.83 4.65 3.99
C LEU A 51 -2.51 5.91 4.50
N ILE A 52 -3.82 5.84 4.65
CA ILE A 52 -4.64 6.90 5.22
C ILE A 52 -5.23 6.38 6.53
N LEU A 53 -5.11 7.17 7.59
CA LEU A 53 -5.73 6.88 8.88
C LEU A 53 -6.59 8.06 9.33
N VAL A 54 -7.58 7.79 10.19
CA VAL A 54 -8.35 8.83 10.86
C VAL A 54 -7.46 9.59 11.84
N ASP A 55 -7.43 10.91 11.71
CA ASP A 55 -6.76 11.78 12.65
C ASP A 55 -7.64 11.99 13.89
N SER A 56 -7.08 11.71 15.07
CA SER A 56 -7.83 11.75 16.33
C SER A 56 -8.31 13.16 16.70
N THR A 57 -7.67 14.21 16.20
CA THR A 57 -8.01 15.60 16.54
C THR A 57 -9.07 16.17 15.62
N THR A 58 -8.88 16.00 14.31
CA THR A 58 -9.74 16.59 13.27
C THR A 58 -10.87 15.66 12.84
N GLN A 59 -10.81 14.37 13.21
CA GLN A 59 -11.73 13.32 12.78
C GLN A 59 -11.81 13.21 11.25
N ARG A 60 -10.69 13.50 10.57
CA ARG A 60 -10.55 13.41 9.12
C ARG A 60 -9.55 12.32 8.76
N PHE A 61 -9.81 11.64 7.66
CA PHE A 61 -8.85 10.74 7.04
C PHE A 61 -7.70 11.54 6.43
N LEU A 62 -6.47 11.30 6.92
CA LEU A 62 -5.26 11.97 6.45
C LEU A 62 -4.21 10.93 6.02
N PRO A 63 -3.42 11.22 4.96
CA PRO A 63 -2.24 10.43 4.65
C PRO A 63 -1.28 10.41 5.83
N VAL A 64 -0.84 9.22 6.22
CA VAL A 64 0.15 9.03 7.30
C VAL A 64 1.44 8.37 6.81
N ALA A 65 1.40 7.69 5.66
CA ALA A 65 2.57 7.16 4.99
C ALA A 65 2.32 7.00 3.49
N SER A 66 3.39 7.12 2.70
CA SER A 66 3.41 6.80 1.28
C SER A 66 4.59 5.90 0.98
N TRP A 67 4.44 5.05 -0.02
CA TRP A 67 5.52 4.23 -0.56
C TRP A 67 5.54 4.38 -2.08
N PRO A 68 6.70 4.63 -2.72
CA PRO A 68 7.95 5.04 -2.08
C PRO A 68 7.79 6.36 -1.30
N GLU A 69 8.67 6.57 -0.33
CA GLU A 69 8.66 7.78 0.49
C GLU A 69 8.88 9.02 -0.39
N GLY A 70 8.10 10.09 -0.15
CA GLY A 70 8.15 11.31 -0.95
C GLY A 70 7.51 11.20 -2.34
N GLY A 71 6.87 10.07 -2.67
CA GLY A 71 6.06 9.90 -3.88
C GLY A 71 4.82 10.82 -3.86
N ALA A 72 4.61 11.55 -4.95
CA ALA A 72 3.53 12.54 -5.09
C ALA A 72 2.21 11.97 -5.66
N GLU A 73 2.12 10.66 -5.85
CA GLU A 73 1.19 10.05 -6.81
C GLU A 73 -0.11 9.51 -6.17
N GLY A 74 -0.38 9.89 -4.91
CA GLY A 74 -1.63 9.56 -4.20
C GLY A 74 -2.90 10.06 -4.91
N GLU A 75 -2.79 11.06 -5.80
CA GLU A 75 -3.91 11.53 -6.64
C GLU A 75 -4.55 10.39 -7.45
N ARG A 76 -3.76 9.44 -7.96
CA ARG A 76 -4.29 8.32 -8.75
C ARG A 76 -5.06 7.31 -7.91
N LEU A 77 -4.84 7.31 -6.60
CA LEU A 77 -5.46 6.39 -5.64
C LEU A 77 -6.61 7.06 -4.85
N ALA A 78 -6.82 8.36 -5.02
CA ALA A 78 -7.81 9.12 -4.26
C ALA A 78 -9.23 8.54 -4.41
N ASP A 79 -9.69 8.33 -5.65
CA ASP A 79 -11.04 7.82 -5.92
C ASP A 79 -11.28 6.44 -5.30
N VAL A 80 -10.30 5.52 -5.42
CA VAL A 80 -10.43 4.17 -4.88
C VAL A 80 -10.38 4.15 -3.34
N LEU A 81 -9.61 5.06 -2.73
CA LEU A 81 -9.59 5.27 -1.28
C LEU A 81 -10.92 5.80 -0.78
N GLU A 82 -11.45 6.84 -1.41
CA GLU A 82 -12.73 7.45 -1.03
C GLU A 82 -13.85 6.42 -1.08
N GLN A 83 -13.90 5.61 -2.14
CA GLN A 83 -14.91 4.55 -2.27
C GLN A 83 -14.73 3.45 -1.22
N THR A 84 -13.48 3.06 -0.93
CA THR A 84 -13.16 2.06 0.10
C THR A 84 -13.60 2.51 1.49
N LEU A 85 -13.31 3.77 1.83
CA LEU A 85 -13.69 4.37 3.11
C LEU A 85 -15.21 4.55 3.23
N ALA A 86 -15.90 4.87 2.13
CA ALA A 86 -17.35 5.06 2.12
C ALA A 86 -18.12 3.75 2.29
N GLU A 87 -17.67 2.68 1.62
CA GLU A 87 -18.37 1.40 1.61
C GLU A 87 -17.89 0.44 2.70
N GLY A 88 -16.68 0.64 3.25
CA GLY A 88 -16.08 -0.27 4.23
C GLY A 88 -15.71 -1.63 3.64
N GLU A 89 -15.43 -1.70 2.34
CA GLU A 89 -15.09 -2.92 1.62
C GLU A 89 -13.89 -2.71 0.69
N GLY A 90 -13.19 -3.80 0.36
CA GLY A 90 -12.05 -3.75 -0.56
C GLY A 90 -12.46 -3.40 -2.00
N MET A 91 -11.79 -2.42 -2.60
CA MET A 91 -12.11 -1.91 -3.94
C MET A 91 -10.99 -2.21 -4.95
N LEU A 92 -11.37 -2.46 -6.20
CA LEU A 92 -10.45 -2.61 -7.33
C LEU A 92 -10.96 -1.78 -8.49
N VAL A 93 -10.10 -0.90 -9.00
CA VAL A 93 -10.39 -0.06 -10.17
C VAL A 93 -9.27 -0.18 -11.21
N GLU A 94 -9.62 -0.08 -12.49
CA GLU A 94 -8.63 0.12 -13.55
C GLU A 94 -8.23 1.60 -13.56
N LEU A 95 -6.92 1.86 -13.56
CA LEU A 95 -6.36 3.20 -13.65
C LEU A 95 -5.91 3.50 -15.08
N ALA A 96 -5.74 4.78 -15.39
CA ALA A 96 -5.16 5.19 -16.66
C ALA A 96 -3.79 4.51 -16.85
N ARG A 97 -3.60 3.85 -18.00
CA ARG A 97 -2.34 3.18 -18.33
C ARG A 97 -1.17 4.17 -18.21
N ALA A 98 -0.06 3.68 -17.68
CA ALA A 98 1.19 4.41 -17.58
C ALA A 98 2.32 3.51 -18.06
N ASP A 99 3.26 4.07 -18.83
CA ASP A 99 4.44 3.38 -19.36
C ASP A 99 4.12 2.12 -20.18
N GLY A 100 2.97 2.13 -20.87
CA GLY A 100 2.52 1.01 -21.70
C GLY A 100 1.99 -0.20 -20.93
N ALA A 101 1.93 -0.14 -19.59
CA ALA A 101 1.38 -1.20 -18.75
C ALA A 101 -0.05 -0.87 -18.28
N SER A 102 -0.88 -1.91 -18.10
CA SER A 102 -2.14 -1.77 -17.37
C SER A 102 -1.85 -1.51 -15.90
N ARG A 103 -2.52 -0.50 -15.34
CA ARG A 103 -2.41 -0.08 -13.95
C ARG A 103 -3.76 -0.29 -13.27
N TYR A 104 -3.72 -0.76 -12.03
CA TYR A 104 -4.92 -0.99 -11.23
C TYR A 104 -4.73 -0.39 -9.85
N GLY A 105 -5.75 0.27 -9.34
CA GLY A 105 -5.82 0.72 -7.96
C GLY A 105 -6.55 -0.34 -7.15
N LEU A 106 -5.91 -0.83 -6.10
CA LEU A 106 -6.53 -1.71 -5.11
C LEU A 106 -6.53 -0.98 -3.79
N ALA A 107 -7.61 -1.09 -3.03
CA ALA A 107 -7.66 -0.54 -1.68
C ALA A 107 -8.42 -1.48 -0.75
N TYR A 108 -8.06 -1.44 0.53
CA TYR A 108 -8.71 -2.25 1.56
C TYR A 108 -8.84 -1.43 2.86
N PRO A 109 -10.01 -1.46 3.53
CA PRO A 109 -10.25 -0.69 4.74
C PRO A 109 -9.54 -1.32 5.93
N ILE A 110 -9.11 -0.48 6.87
CA ILE A 110 -8.59 -0.90 8.18
C ILE A 110 -9.73 -0.81 9.18
N MET A 111 -10.24 -1.97 9.59
CA MET A 111 -11.42 -2.09 10.45
C MET A 111 -11.01 -2.58 11.84
N VAL A 112 -11.43 -1.87 12.88
CA VAL A 112 -11.25 -2.29 14.29
C VAL A 112 -12.59 -2.15 15.00
N ASP A 113 -13.08 -3.24 15.62
CA ASP A 113 -14.38 -3.26 16.31
C ASP A 113 -15.54 -2.69 15.47
N ASP A 114 -15.60 -3.06 14.19
CA ASP A 114 -16.55 -2.57 13.17
C ASP A 114 -16.45 -1.06 12.83
N GLU A 115 -15.41 -0.37 13.32
CA GLU A 115 -15.10 1.02 13.00
C GLU A 115 -14.00 1.10 11.93
N CYS A 116 -14.23 1.91 10.89
CA CYS A 116 -13.24 2.17 9.84
C CYS A 116 -12.23 3.22 10.32
N LEU A 117 -11.01 2.78 10.66
CA LEU A 117 -9.94 3.65 11.12
C LEU A 117 -9.06 4.17 9.98
N GLY A 118 -9.23 3.67 8.76
CA GLY A 118 -8.44 4.10 7.62
C GLY A 118 -8.56 3.15 6.44
N ALA A 119 -7.68 3.34 5.48
CA ALA A 119 -7.53 2.44 4.35
C ALA A 119 -6.10 2.47 3.83
N VAL A 120 -5.66 1.35 3.27
CA VAL A 120 -4.46 1.27 2.46
C VAL A 120 -4.87 1.16 0.99
N ALA A 121 -4.18 1.87 0.12
CA ALA A 121 -4.33 1.71 -1.33
C ALA A 121 -2.97 1.51 -2.00
N VAL A 122 -2.98 0.70 -3.06
CA VAL A 122 -1.80 0.31 -3.83
C VAL A 122 -2.12 0.40 -5.32
N GLU A 123 -1.23 1.03 -6.08
CA GLU A 123 -1.22 0.92 -7.54
C GLU A 123 -0.38 -0.30 -7.93
N VAL A 124 -0.95 -1.18 -8.77
CA VAL A 124 -0.28 -2.38 -9.27
C VAL A 124 -0.20 -2.34 -10.79
N ALA A 125 1.00 -2.54 -11.33
CA ALA A 125 1.22 -2.83 -12.74
C ALA A 125 1.20 -4.35 -12.97
N THR A 126 0.25 -4.81 -13.78
CA THR A 126 0.18 -6.23 -14.15
C THR A 126 -0.59 -6.43 -15.45
N ALA A 127 -0.19 -7.45 -16.22
CA ALA A 127 -0.92 -7.93 -17.38
C ALA A 127 -1.87 -9.10 -17.06
N THR A 128 -1.92 -9.55 -15.80
CA THR A 128 -2.65 -10.76 -15.39
C THR A 128 -3.58 -10.51 -14.22
N GLU A 129 -4.83 -10.97 -14.35
CA GLU A 129 -5.86 -10.89 -13.30
C GLU A 129 -5.48 -11.70 -12.05
N GLY A 130 -4.78 -12.84 -12.23
CA GLY A 130 -4.33 -13.67 -11.12
C GLY A 130 -3.43 -12.93 -10.13
N LEU A 131 -2.59 -12.01 -10.61
CA LEU A 131 -1.76 -11.17 -9.73
C LEU A 131 -2.59 -10.11 -9.00
N LEU A 132 -3.65 -9.58 -9.61
CA LEU A 132 -4.56 -8.64 -8.93
C LEU A 132 -5.28 -9.30 -7.76
N ARG A 133 -5.77 -10.53 -7.96
CA ARG A 133 -6.40 -11.29 -6.89
C ARG A 133 -5.45 -11.54 -5.72
N ARG A 134 -4.19 -11.90 -6.01
CA ARG A 134 -3.17 -12.09 -4.98
C ARG A 134 -2.82 -10.79 -4.26
N ALA A 135 -2.73 -9.68 -4.98
CA ALA A 135 -2.51 -8.36 -4.38
C ALA A 135 -3.66 -7.99 -3.41
N MET A 136 -4.91 -8.21 -3.82
CA MET A 136 -6.08 -7.97 -2.97
C MET A 136 -6.10 -8.89 -1.74
N GLU A 137 -5.76 -10.17 -1.90
CA GLU A 137 -5.59 -11.09 -0.77
C GLU A 137 -4.51 -10.60 0.20
N SER A 138 -3.36 -10.14 -0.29
CA SER A 138 -2.29 -9.59 0.55
C SER A 138 -2.78 -8.39 1.37
N LEU A 139 -3.47 -7.42 0.74
CA LEU A 139 -4.02 -6.25 1.45
C LEU A 139 -5.02 -6.67 2.53
N LYS A 140 -5.94 -7.57 2.18
CA LYS A 140 -6.96 -8.08 3.11
C LYS A 140 -6.36 -8.72 4.36
N TRP A 141 -5.25 -9.44 4.22
CA TRP A 141 -4.66 -10.17 5.35
C TRP A 141 -3.61 -9.39 6.12
N GLY A 142 -3.19 -8.24 5.62
CA GLY A 142 -2.24 -7.38 6.31
C GLY A 142 -2.85 -6.15 6.99
N THR A 143 -4.11 -5.82 6.66
CA THR A 143 -4.95 -4.81 7.34
C THR A 143 -5.77 -5.40 8.47
#